data_AF-A0A9E5BK53-F1
#
_entry.id   AF-A0A9E5BK53-F1
#
_cell.length_a   1.000
_cell.length_b   1.000
_cell.length_c   1.000
_cell.angle_alpha   90.00
_cell.angle_beta   90.00
_cell.angle_gamma   90.00
#
_symmetry.space_group_name_H-M   'P 1'
#
loop_
_entity.id
_entity.type
_entity.pdbx_description
1 polymer ?
#
loop_
_entity_poly.entity_id
_entity_poly.type
_entity_poly.pdbx_seq_one_letter_code
_entity_poly.pdbx_strand_id
1 'polypeptide(L)'
;MADELPISYDKRELRSIITAFKAMDDEAVNQAKRESSALATYAANEIKAYSLTRTFGQEAVRRIATGVKVSASSKIGEFSYGFASQRFSGGGSTQKLWAGYEFGSNRLRQFPRRTPTKGRGNAGYFIYPTLRKIQPELIKRWQEAFSQILKEWDK
;
A
#
# COMPACT_ATOMS: atom_id res chain seq x y z
N MET A 1 25.51 -8.20 -11.07
CA MET A 1 24.79 -8.52 -9.82
C MET A 1 23.43 -9.03 -10.24
N ALA A 2 23.04 -10.22 -9.77
CA ALA A 2 21.84 -10.90 -10.23
C ALA A 2 20.62 -9.97 -10.11
N ASP A 3 20.02 -9.67 -11.24
CA ASP A 3 18.76 -8.94 -11.37
C ASP A 3 17.67 -9.91 -10.90
N GLU A 4 17.53 -10.08 -9.57
CA GLU A 4 16.36 -10.73 -8.98
C GLU A 4 15.16 -9.87 -9.36
N LEU A 5 14.55 -10.20 -10.49
CA LEU A 5 13.30 -9.60 -10.94
C LEU A 5 12.35 -9.61 -9.74
N PRO A 6 11.81 -8.45 -9.32
CA PRO A 6 10.88 -8.42 -8.21
C PRO A 6 9.74 -9.37 -8.55
N ILE A 7 9.55 -10.39 -7.72
CA ILE A 7 8.47 -11.37 -7.86
C ILE A 7 7.17 -10.59 -8.03
N SER A 8 6.63 -10.61 -9.24
CA SER A 8 5.47 -9.81 -9.61
C SER A 8 4.35 -10.75 -9.99
N TYR A 9 3.37 -10.90 -9.11
CA TYR A 9 2.17 -11.68 -9.41
C TYR A 9 1.32 -10.99 -10.48
N ASP A 10 0.87 -11.74 -11.50
CA ASP A 10 -0.14 -11.24 -12.43
C ASP A 10 -1.52 -11.17 -11.74
N LYS A 11 -2.39 -10.29 -12.25
CA LYS A 11 -3.80 -10.20 -11.86
C LYS A 11 -4.53 -11.54 -11.93
N ARG A 12 -4.19 -12.43 -12.87
CA ARG A 12 -4.78 -13.77 -12.95
C ARG A 12 -4.36 -14.61 -11.76
N GLU A 13 -3.08 -14.62 -11.42
CA GLU A 13 -2.53 -15.36 -10.28
C GLU A 13 -3.13 -14.87 -8.96
N LEU A 14 -3.23 -13.55 -8.77
CA LEU A 14 -3.87 -12.96 -7.60
C LEU A 14 -5.36 -13.38 -7.48
N ARG A 15 -6.08 -13.46 -8.59
CA ARG A 15 -7.48 -13.95 -8.59
C ARG A 15 -7.57 -15.44 -8.27
N SER A 16 -6.64 -16.25 -8.76
CA SER A 16 -6.58 -17.67 -8.43
C SER A 16 -6.34 -17.86 -6.93
N ILE A 17 -5.42 -17.09 -6.33
CA ILE A 17 -5.16 -17.09 -4.88
C ILE A 17 -6.43 -16.70 -4.10
N ILE A 18 -7.12 -15.62 -4.51
CA ILE A 18 -8.39 -15.19 -3.88
C ILE A 18 -9.45 -16.29 -3.97
N THR A 19 -9.48 -17.03 -5.08
CA THR A 19 -10.43 -18.13 -5.30
C THR A 19 -10.09 -19.33 -4.43
N ALA A 20 -8.81 -19.67 -4.25
CA ALA A 20 -8.39 -20.73 -3.34
C ALA A 20 -8.88 -20.46 -1.91
N PHE A 21 -8.83 -19.21 -1.43
CA PHE A 21 -9.41 -18.86 -0.12
C PHE A 21 -10.93 -19.00 -0.02
N LYS A 22 -11.67 -19.26 -1.11
CA LYS A 22 -13.10 -19.61 -1.02
C LYS A 22 -13.31 -21.10 -0.77
N ALA A 23 -12.33 -21.93 -1.12
CA ALA A 23 -12.36 -23.37 -0.91
C ALA A 23 -11.76 -23.77 0.45
N MET A 24 -11.03 -22.86 1.11
CA MET A 24 -10.51 -23.05 2.48
C MET A 24 -11.61 -22.92 3.53
N ASP A 25 -11.37 -23.54 4.69
CA ASP A 25 -12.21 -23.43 5.87
C ASP A 25 -12.16 -22.03 6.51
N ASP A 26 -13.11 -21.75 7.41
CA ASP A 26 -13.26 -20.44 8.05
C ASP A 26 -12.06 -20.06 8.94
N GLU A 27 -11.35 -21.04 9.51
CA GLU A 27 -10.18 -20.79 10.37
C GLU A 27 -9.01 -20.29 9.53
N ALA A 28 -8.67 -21.00 8.45
CA ALA A 28 -7.65 -20.60 7.49
C ALA A 28 -7.95 -19.23 6.85
N VAL A 29 -9.23 -18.97 6.53
CA VAL A 29 -9.66 -17.66 6.00
C VAL A 29 -9.48 -16.55 7.04
N ASN A 30 -9.74 -16.81 8.31
CA ASN A 30 -9.57 -15.82 9.38
C ASN A 30 -8.08 -15.56 9.68
N GLN A 31 -7.24 -16.59 9.65
CA GLN A 31 -5.79 -16.43 9.76
C GLN A 31 -5.23 -15.63 8.59
N ALA A 32 -5.64 -15.92 7.35
CA ALA A 32 -5.27 -15.18 6.16
C ALA A 32 -5.62 -13.68 6.26
N LYS A 33 -6.81 -13.34 6.76
CA LYS A 33 -7.23 -11.95 7.00
C LYS A 33 -6.36 -11.26 8.05
N ARG A 34 -6.03 -11.95 9.15
CA ARG A 34 -5.19 -11.41 10.23
C ARG A 34 -3.78 -11.08 9.72
N GLU A 35 -3.14 -12.04 9.06
CA GLU A 35 -1.80 -11.86 8.49
C GLU A 35 -1.78 -10.77 7.42
N SER A 36 -2.77 -10.78 6.53
CA SER A 36 -2.95 -9.75 5.50
C SER A 36 -3.13 -8.35 6.08
N SER A 37 -3.92 -8.21 7.15
CA SER A 37 -4.11 -6.95 7.85
C SER A 37 -2.83 -6.47 8.52
N ALA A 38 -2.04 -7.39 9.09
CA ALA A 38 -0.74 -7.07 9.68
C ALA A 38 0.25 -6.56 8.63
N LEU A 39 0.33 -7.21 7.46
CA LEU A 39 1.17 -6.77 6.34
C LEU A 39 0.77 -5.40 5.80
N ALA A 40 -0.53 -5.17 5.62
CA ALA A 40 -1.05 -3.87 5.20
C ALA A 40 -0.75 -2.77 6.24
N THR A 41 -0.83 -3.10 7.53
CA THR A 41 -0.48 -2.20 8.63
C THR A 41 1.02 -1.88 8.65
N TYR A 42 1.87 -2.88 8.42
CA TYR A 42 3.30 -2.69 8.28
C TYR A 42 3.62 -1.73 7.11
N ALA A 43 3.06 -1.97 5.92
CA ALA A 43 3.25 -1.09 4.77
C ALA A 43 2.79 0.35 5.05
N ALA A 44 1.64 0.50 5.72
CA ALA A 44 1.11 1.80 6.13
C ALA A 44 2.03 2.53 7.12
N ASN A 45 2.64 1.80 8.07
CA ASN A 45 3.59 2.35 9.03
C ASN A 45 4.89 2.80 8.36
N GLU A 46 5.40 2.02 7.40
CA GLU A 46 6.57 2.42 6.60
C GLU A 46 6.31 3.70 5.80
N ILE A 47 5.13 3.80 5.16
CA ILE A 47 4.72 5.03 4.46
C ILE A 47 4.62 6.21 5.44
N LYS A 48 4.07 5.99 6.63
CA LYS A 48 3.98 7.02 7.68
C LYS A 48 5.38 7.46 8.13
N ALA A 49 6.29 6.53 8.39
CA ALA A 49 7.67 6.85 8.78
C ALA A 49 8.38 7.66 7.69
N TYR A 50 8.29 7.22 6.43
CA TYR A 50 8.89 7.94 5.31
C TYR A 50 8.28 9.33 5.11
N SER A 51 6.96 9.46 5.31
CA SER A 51 6.24 10.75 5.19
C SER A 51 6.79 11.83 6.13
N LEU A 52 7.34 11.45 7.29
CA LEU A 52 7.93 12.39 8.26
C LEU A 52 9.22 13.02 7.76
N THR A 53 9.94 12.34 6.85
CA THR A 53 11.19 12.86 6.25
C THR A 53 10.92 13.92 5.17
N ARG A 54 9.64 14.14 4.79
CA ARG A 54 9.25 15.11 3.78
C ARG A 54 9.21 16.52 4.36
N THR A 55 9.85 17.45 3.67
CA THR A 55 9.93 18.87 4.07
C THR A 55 8.85 19.73 3.40
N PHE A 56 8.52 19.47 2.13
CA PHE A 56 7.49 20.23 1.41
C PHE A 56 6.08 19.79 1.81
N GLY A 57 5.26 20.74 2.25
CA GLY A 57 3.85 20.49 2.59
C GLY A 57 3.67 19.44 3.69
N GLN A 58 4.59 19.42 4.66
CA GLN A 58 4.73 18.36 5.67
C GLN A 58 3.42 18.05 6.40
N GLU A 59 2.64 19.06 6.80
CA GLU A 59 1.34 18.85 7.47
C GLU A 59 0.34 18.12 6.57
N ALA A 60 0.29 18.47 5.28
CA ALA A 60 -0.59 17.79 4.33
C ALA A 60 -0.15 16.36 4.06
N VAL A 61 1.16 16.16 3.87
CA VAL A 61 1.76 14.83 3.70
C VAL A 61 1.50 13.95 4.92
N ARG A 62 1.71 14.49 6.14
CA ARG A 62 1.44 13.78 7.40
C ARG A 62 -0.02 13.38 7.48
N ARG A 63 -0.97 14.29 7.23
CA ARG A 63 -2.40 13.96 7.21
C ARG A 63 -2.72 12.87 6.20
N ILE A 64 -2.21 12.96 4.97
CA ILE A 64 -2.44 11.93 3.95
C ILE A 64 -1.93 10.58 4.44
N ALA A 65 -0.70 10.52 4.95
CA ALA A 65 -0.07 9.28 5.40
C ALA A 65 -0.78 8.66 6.63
N THR A 66 -1.22 9.49 7.58
CA THR A 66 -1.97 9.01 8.76
C THR A 66 -3.43 8.68 8.46
N GLY A 67 -3.98 9.20 7.36
CA GLY A 67 -5.37 9.01 6.96
C GLY A 67 -5.65 7.67 6.27
N VAL A 68 -4.72 6.72 6.32
CA VAL A 68 -4.84 5.39 5.72
C VAL A 68 -5.97 4.60 6.38
N LYS A 69 -6.70 3.81 5.58
CA LYS A 69 -7.61 2.77 6.10
C LYS A 69 -7.16 1.41 5.63
N VAL A 70 -6.92 0.50 6.57
CA VAL A 70 -6.61 -0.91 6.32
C VAL A 70 -7.91 -1.71 6.35
N SER A 71 -8.12 -2.57 5.36
CA SER A 71 -9.30 -3.44 5.28
C SER A 71 -9.05 -4.73 6.07
N ALA A 72 -9.70 -4.85 7.23
CA ALA A 72 -9.61 -6.05 8.07
C ALA A 72 -10.29 -7.28 7.44
N SER A 73 -11.19 -7.08 6.47
CA SER A 73 -11.87 -8.17 5.76
C SER A 73 -11.12 -8.65 4.53
N SER A 74 -10.06 -7.96 4.12
CA SER A 74 -9.27 -8.35 2.96
C SER A 74 -8.43 -9.59 3.25
N LYS A 75 -8.51 -10.58 2.35
CA LYS A 75 -7.73 -11.81 2.40
C LYS A 75 -6.31 -11.66 1.85
N ILE A 76 -5.99 -10.51 1.25
CA ILE A 76 -4.72 -10.25 0.56
C ILE A 76 -4.00 -9.00 1.06
N GLY A 77 -4.61 -8.27 1.99
CA GLY A 77 -4.05 -7.05 2.57
C GLY A 77 -4.33 -5.87 1.67
N GLU A 78 -5.39 -5.14 1.98
CA GLU A 78 -5.75 -3.92 1.26
C GLU A 78 -5.68 -2.72 2.20
N PHE A 79 -5.09 -1.63 1.72
CA PHE A 79 -5.19 -0.33 2.36
C PHE A 79 -5.47 0.75 1.32
N SER A 80 -6.08 1.84 1.75
CA SER A 80 -6.51 2.94 0.88
C SER A 80 -6.15 4.31 1.44
N TYR A 81 -5.94 5.27 0.54
CA TYR A 81 -5.62 6.67 0.83
C TYR A 81 -6.60 7.61 0.12
N GLY A 82 -6.70 8.85 0.61
CA GLY A 82 -7.41 9.92 -0.09
C GLY A 82 -8.93 9.89 0.12
N PHE A 83 -9.37 10.15 1.35
CA PHE A 83 -10.78 10.08 1.73
C PHE A 83 -11.46 11.46 1.71
N ALA A 84 -12.72 11.51 1.26
CA ALA A 84 -13.54 12.73 1.27
C ALA A 84 -13.78 13.26 2.69
N SER A 85 -13.89 12.34 3.66
CA SER A 85 -14.13 12.65 5.08
C SER A 85 -12.96 13.36 5.75
N GLN A 86 -11.75 13.25 5.20
CA GLN A 86 -10.57 13.86 5.77
C GLN A 86 -10.34 15.25 5.16
N ARG A 87 -10.81 16.28 5.87
CA ARG A 87 -10.85 17.67 5.41
C ARG A 87 -9.66 18.48 5.92
N PHE A 88 -9.27 19.48 5.13
CA PHE A 88 -8.31 20.53 5.49
C PHE A 88 -9.06 21.82 5.82
N SER A 89 -8.41 22.72 6.57
CA SER A 89 -9.01 24.01 6.99
C SER A 89 -9.49 24.89 5.82
N GLY A 90 -8.93 24.71 4.62
CA GLY A 90 -9.37 25.40 3.39
C GLY A 90 -10.46 24.68 2.57
N GLY A 91 -11.19 23.72 3.14
CA GLY A 91 -12.30 23.02 2.47
C GLY A 91 -11.90 21.93 1.47
N GLY A 92 -10.60 21.79 1.17
CA GLY A 92 -10.06 20.64 0.44
C GLY A 92 -10.11 19.34 1.26
N SER A 93 -10.12 18.19 0.60
CA SER A 93 -10.03 16.87 1.25
C SER A 93 -8.81 16.10 0.75
N THR A 94 -8.37 15.07 1.50
CA THR A 94 -7.24 14.25 1.04
C THR A 94 -7.53 13.59 -0.29
N GLN A 95 -8.78 13.22 -0.58
CA GLN A 95 -9.21 12.72 -1.90
C GLN A 95 -8.78 13.62 -3.06
N LYS A 96 -8.89 14.94 -2.91
CA LYS A 96 -8.55 15.91 -3.97
C LYS A 96 -7.06 16.25 -4.01
N LEU A 97 -6.38 16.17 -2.86
CA LEU A 97 -5.04 16.73 -2.70
C LEU A 97 -3.92 15.69 -2.71
N TRP A 98 -4.20 14.44 -2.33
CA TRP A 98 -3.16 13.43 -2.12
C TRP A 98 -2.31 13.19 -3.37
N ALA A 99 -2.94 13.10 -4.54
CA ALA A 99 -2.25 12.88 -5.80
C ALA A 99 -1.33 14.05 -6.18
N GLY A 100 -1.70 15.29 -5.82
CA GLY A 100 -0.87 16.46 -6.03
C GLY A 100 0.38 16.45 -5.14
N TYR A 101 0.24 16.08 -3.87
CA TYR A 101 1.38 15.93 -2.96
C TYR A 101 2.25 14.72 -3.27
N GLU A 102 1.66 13.62 -3.75
CA GLU A 102 2.40 12.41 -4.12
C GLU A 102 3.12 12.57 -5.46
N PHE A 103 2.47 13.08 -6.50
CA PHE A 103 3.04 13.09 -7.85
C PHE A 103 3.53 14.45 -8.33
N GLY A 104 3.14 15.53 -7.65
CA GLY A 104 3.48 16.90 -8.01
C GLY A 104 2.71 17.45 -9.21
N SER A 105 2.84 18.76 -9.42
CA SER A 105 2.23 19.50 -10.53
C SER A 105 3.17 20.58 -11.05
N ASN A 106 3.18 20.77 -12.37
CA ASN A 106 3.88 21.90 -13.00
C ASN A 106 2.97 23.13 -13.17
N ARG A 107 1.65 22.96 -12.99
CA ARG A 107 0.65 24.03 -13.15
C ARG A 107 0.27 24.66 -11.81
N LEU A 108 0.11 23.82 -10.79
CA LEU A 108 -0.40 24.21 -9.48
C LEU A 108 0.76 24.37 -8.49
N ARG A 109 1.07 25.61 -8.12
CA ARG A 109 2.24 25.97 -7.30
C ARG A 109 2.16 25.48 -5.85
N GLN A 110 0.98 25.11 -5.35
CA GLN A 110 0.80 24.54 -4.01
C GLN A 110 1.34 23.11 -3.88
N PHE A 111 1.64 22.44 -5.00
CA PHE A 111 2.19 21.09 -5.03
C PHE A 111 3.69 21.12 -5.35
N PRO A 112 4.44 20.09 -4.96
CA PRO A 112 5.82 19.94 -5.40
C PRO A 112 5.90 19.81 -6.93
N ARG A 113 7.09 19.99 -7.48
CA ARG A 113 7.34 19.79 -8.92
C ARG A 113 6.89 18.39 -9.36
N ARG A 114 6.44 18.25 -10.62
CA ARG A 114 5.97 16.95 -11.08
C ARG A 114 7.12 15.93 -11.10
N THR A 115 6.87 14.76 -10.51
CA THR A 115 7.82 13.64 -10.50
C THR A 115 8.00 13.05 -11.91
N PRO A 116 9.17 12.47 -12.22
CA PRO A 116 9.39 11.81 -13.50
C PRO A 116 8.50 10.58 -13.67
N THR A 117 8.34 10.14 -14.92
CA THR A 117 7.69 8.88 -15.25
C THR A 117 8.53 7.69 -14.77
N LYS A 118 7.86 6.64 -14.29
CA LYS A 118 8.47 5.36 -13.90
C LYS A 118 7.51 4.22 -14.24
N GLY A 119 7.83 3.47 -15.29
CA GLY A 119 6.95 2.43 -15.83
C GLY A 119 5.65 3.02 -16.39
N ARG A 120 4.50 2.46 -15.98
CA ARG A 120 3.16 2.91 -16.43
C ARG A 120 2.65 4.19 -15.74
N GLY A 121 3.39 4.72 -14.77
CA GLY A 121 2.95 5.87 -13.98
C GLY A 121 4.09 6.81 -13.62
N ASN A 122 3.91 7.56 -12.54
CA ASN A 122 4.92 8.48 -12.02
C ASN A 122 5.71 7.84 -10.87
N ALA A 123 6.92 8.34 -10.64
CA ALA A 123 7.73 7.92 -9.50
C ALA A 123 7.03 8.24 -8.16
N GLY A 124 6.37 9.39 -8.03
CA GLY A 124 5.78 9.76 -6.75
C GLY A 124 6.85 10.17 -5.70
N TYR A 125 6.40 10.66 -4.55
CA TYR A 125 7.27 11.32 -3.57
C TYR A 125 7.42 10.54 -2.27
N PHE A 126 6.40 9.82 -1.82
CA PHE A 126 6.47 9.12 -0.54
C PHE A 126 5.72 7.79 -0.54
N ILE A 127 4.50 7.70 -1.06
CA ILE A 127 3.73 6.45 -1.03
C ILE A 127 4.37 5.42 -1.97
N TYR A 128 4.43 5.74 -3.26
CA TYR A 128 4.91 4.81 -4.28
C TYR A 128 6.41 4.47 -4.16
N PRO A 129 7.30 5.44 -3.84
CA PRO A 129 8.70 5.12 -3.56
C PRO A 129 8.86 4.17 -2.38
N THR A 130 8.12 4.38 -1.28
CA THR A 130 8.19 3.51 -0.11
C THR A 130 7.69 2.11 -0.45
N LEU A 131 6.54 1.98 -1.11
CA LEU A 131 6.00 0.68 -1.49
C LEU A 131 6.97 -0.12 -2.37
N ARG A 132 7.62 0.52 -3.34
CA ARG A 132 8.64 -0.18 -4.16
C ARG A 132 9.87 -0.59 -3.35
N LYS A 133 10.26 0.22 -2.36
CA LYS A 133 11.40 -0.11 -1.50
C LYS A 133 11.10 -1.33 -0.63
N ILE A 134 9.91 -1.39 -0.03
CA ILE A 134 9.53 -2.47 0.89
C ILE A 134 8.93 -3.69 0.18
N GLN A 135 8.66 -3.60 -1.13
CA GLN A 135 8.00 -4.66 -1.91
C GLN A 135 8.67 -6.05 -1.74
N PRO A 136 10.00 -6.20 -1.83
CA PRO A 136 10.62 -7.52 -1.66
C PRO A 136 10.36 -8.11 -0.27
N GLU A 137 10.42 -7.27 0.77
CA GLU A 137 10.16 -7.68 2.14
C GLU A 137 8.68 -8.03 2.36
N LEU A 138 7.76 -7.25 1.78
CA LEU A 138 6.33 -7.54 1.81
C LEU A 138 6.02 -8.90 1.17
N ILE A 139 6.59 -9.18 0.00
CA ILE A 139 6.40 -10.45 -0.70
C ILE A 139 6.93 -11.61 0.13
N LYS A 140 8.14 -11.46 0.70
CA LYS A 140 8.74 -12.49 1.56
C LYS A 140 7.84 -12.82 2.76
N ARG A 141 7.43 -11.80 3.52
CA ARG A 141 6.56 -11.98 4.71
C ARG A 141 5.20 -12.58 4.31
N TRP A 142 4.66 -12.19 3.17
CA TRP A 142 3.44 -12.77 2.61
C TRP A 142 3.64 -14.27 2.32
N GLN A 143 4.68 -14.65 1.59
CA GLN A 143 4.96 -16.06 1.27
C GLN A 143 5.15 -16.91 2.53
N GLU A 144 5.87 -16.40 3.53
CA GLU A 144 6.10 -17.07 4.82
C GLU A 144 4.77 -17.31 5.57
N ALA A 145 3.95 -16.27 5.70
CA ALA A 145 2.65 -16.37 6.38
C ALA A 145 1.71 -17.35 5.68
N PHE A 146 1.61 -17.28 4.35
CA PHE A 146 0.72 -18.16 3.58
C PHE A 146 1.22 -19.61 3.51
N SER A 147 2.54 -19.82 3.50
CA SER A 147 3.11 -21.17 3.62
C SER A 147 2.77 -21.82 4.96
N GLN A 148 2.68 -21.04 6.03
CA GLN A 148 2.26 -21.55 7.35
C GLN A 148 0.77 -21.96 7.35
N ILE A 149 -0.09 -21.12 6.78
CA ILE A 149 -1.54 -21.42 6.66
C ILE A 149 -1.76 -22.70 5.84
N LEU A 150 -1.04 -22.87 4.73
CA LEU A 150 -1.15 -24.06 3.89
C LEU A 150 -0.71 -25.34 4.61
N LYS A 151 0.36 -25.29 5.42
CA LYS A 151 0.80 -26.44 6.23
C LYS A 151 -0.21 -26.86 7.30
N GLU A 152 -1.04 -25.94 7.77
CA GLU A 152 -2.11 -26.24 8.73
C GLU A 152 -3.32 -26.86 8.01
N TRP A 153 -3.54 -26.52 6.74
CA TRP A 153 -4.62 -27.07 5.91
C TRP A 153 -4.30 -28.45 5.30
N ASP A 154 -3.05 -28.73 4.93
CA ASP A 154 -2.61 -30.03 4.37
C ASP A 154 -2.43 -31.15 5.43
N LYS A 155 -2.78 -30.89 6.71
CA LYS A 155 -2.72 -31.86 7.82
C LYS A 155 -4.04 -32.59 8.00
#